data_AF-A0A969ADM0-F1
#
_entry.id   AF-A0A969ADM0-F1
#
_cell.length_a   1.000
_cell.length_b   1.000
_cell.length_c   1.000
_cell.angle_alpha   90.00
_cell.angle_beta   90.00
_cell.angle_gamma   90.00
#
_symmetry.space_group_name_H-M   'P 1'
#
loop_
_entity.id
_entity.type
_entity.pdbx_description
1 polymer ?
#
loop_
_entity_poly.entity_id
_entity_poly.type
_entity_poly.pdbx_seq_one_letter_code
_entity_poly.pdbx_strand_id
1 'polypeptide(L)'
;MVITTPKQHNLTESLGKATQNILHNAFYLAKQKLELSRSEYKQLLREWGWEKEDKKYLKVAQTFEKFSPLDLAEIEPDTLFGLSKQSKKYTSVIEQLLDMGSITQEKVRKLIKAQRKPRTSKPEKPTIWRRNKNGKRYCQVPPIDDETTGVALQSMMDSEGKSAQQIIAEAVALRQAFIEGRLVVCENQRTNNDVEVSDDESEYKNHNSCDLEISGRIEEQLVSKSEREDYAIYSDNIILNPIQTQETIESLSAQLLTVVENIVHIGKEQYKEVKELVASIISFCASLPVSEQWKAFTDITHRKTKALAVIIGYSEKQHKNWLFNLPQLIANAALTNPFELEWVGKRLRTEALLLISNGRE
;
A
#
# COMPACT_ATOMS: atom_id res chain seq x y z
N MET A 1 -29.41 34.19 17.92
CA MET A 1 -28.50 33.96 19.05
C MET A 1 -28.05 32.52 19.01
N VAL A 2 -26.82 32.25 18.57
CA VAL A 2 -26.27 30.89 18.53
C VAL A 2 -25.69 30.62 19.91
N ILE A 3 -26.32 29.71 20.66
CA ILE A 3 -25.85 29.28 21.98
C ILE A 3 -24.72 28.28 21.74
N THR A 4 -23.49 28.76 21.67
CA THR A 4 -22.28 27.93 21.71
C THR A 4 -22.16 27.28 23.08
N THR A 5 -22.08 25.95 23.11
CA THR A 5 -22.04 25.16 24.34
C THR A 5 -20.70 25.32 25.08
N PRO A 6 -20.66 25.28 26.43
CA PRO A 6 -19.49 25.58 27.25
C PRO A 6 -18.28 24.66 27.03
N LYS A 7 -18.48 23.45 26.46
CA LYS A 7 -17.38 22.55 26.07
C LYS A 7 -16.57 23.05 24.87
N GLN A 8 -17.18 23.77 23.93
CA GLN A 8 -16.51 24.26 22.73
C GLN A 8 -15.58 25.44 23.05
N HIS A 9 -15.98 26.32 23.98
CA HIS A 9 -15.21 27.48 24.41
C HIS A 9 -13.83 27.09 24.98
N ASN A 10 -13.81 26.09 25.87
CA ASN A 10 -12.58 25.60 26.49
C ASN A 10 -11.61 24.96 25.48
N LEU A 11 -12.14 24.31 24.43
CA LEU A 11 -11.33 23.65 23.40
C LEU A 11 -10.71 24.67 22.43
N THR A 12 -11.48 25.70 22.04
CA THR A 12 -11.00 26.78 21.16
C THR A 12 -10.00 27.69 21.86
N GLU A 13 -10.18 27.96 23.15
CA GLU A 13 -9.20 28.70 23.96
C GLU A 13 -7.90 27.90 24.16
N SER A 14 -8.01 26.59 24.37
CA SER A 14 -6.87 25.68 24.44
C SER A 14 -6.07 25.67 23.13
N LEU A 15 -6.76 25.57 22.00
CA LEU A 15 -6.14 25.55 20.68
C LEU A 15 -5.47 26.88 20.33
N GLY A 16 -6.13 28.01 20.60
CA GLY A 16 -5.57 29.33 20.34
C GLY A 16 -4.29 29.59 21.15
N LYS A 17 -4.28 29.18 22.43
CA LYS A 17 -3.07 29.23 23.26
C LYS A 17 -1.95 28.34 22.71
N ALA A 18 -2.27 27.15 22.20
CA ALA A 18 -1.28 26.28 21.58
C ALA A 18 -0.65 26.92 20.34
N THR A 19 -1.45 27.53 19.45
CA THR A 19 -0.95 28.24 18.27
C THR A 19 -0.07 29.44 18.66
N GLN A 20 -0.51 30.24 19.63
CA GLN A 20 0.29 31.35 20.15
C GLN A 20 1.63 30.87 20.72
N ASN A 21 1.63 29.80 21.52
CA ASN A 21 2.87 29.23 22.07
C ASN A 21 3.83 28.76 20.98
N ILE A 22 3.32 28.14 19.91
CA ILE A 22 4.12 27.74 18.75
C ILE A 22 4.77 28.95 18.08
N LEU A 23 4.02 30.03 17.89
CA LEU A 23 4.52 31.27 17.28
C LEU A 23 5.53 31.98 18.18
N HIS A 24 5.25 32.09 19.47
CA HIS A 24 6.20 32.64 20.45
C HIS A 24 7.52 31.88 20.44
N ASN A 25 7.47 30.55 20.49
CA ASN A 25 8.67 29.71 20.43
C ASN A 25 9.39 29.85 19.08
N ALA A 26 8.65 29.91 17.97
CA ALA A 26 9.23 30.11 16.64
C ALA A 26 9.99 31.44 16.55
N PHE A 27 9.35 32.54 16.96
CA PHE A 27 9.96 33.87 16.93
C PHE A 27 11.12 33.99 17.91
N TYR A 28 11.00 33.41 19.10
CA TYR A 28 12.10 33.35 20.07
C TYR A 28 13.30 32.59 19.49
N LEU A 29 13.10 31.42 18.89
CA LEU A 29 14.17 30.64 18.26
C LEU A 29 14.84 31.39 17.11
N ALA A 30 14.06 32.11 16.30
CA ALA A 30 14.59 32.94 15.22
C ALA A 30 15.47 34.07 15.77
N LYS A 31 15.03 34.74 16.85
CA LYS A 31 15.80 35.76 17.55
C LYS A 31 17.11 35.19 18.12
N GLN A 32 17.05 34.08 18.84
CA GLN A 32 18.26 33.42 19.38
C GLN A 32 19.24 33.02 18.28
N LYS A 33 18.75 32.57 17.13
CA LYS A 33 19.60 32.21 15.99
C LYS A 33 20.32 33.41 15.36
N LEU A 34 19.76 34.61 15.49
CA LEU A 34 20.38 35.85 15.01
C LEU A 34 21.39 36.40 16.03
N GLU A 35 21.11 36.28 17.33
CA GLU A 35 21.93 36.85 18.40
C GLU A 35 23.11 35.95 18.80
N LEU A 36 22.93 34.62 18.78
CA LEU A 36 23.94 33.66 19.22
C LEU A 36 24.86 33.23 18.07
N SER A 37 26.11 32.91 18.41
CA SER A 37 26.98 32.22 17.48
C SER A 37 26.44 30.83 17.15
N ARG A 38 26.89 30.26 16.02
CA ARG A 38 26.48 28.92 15.59
C ARG A 38 26.74 27.82 16.63
N SER A 39 27.78 27.98 17.45
CA SER A 39 28.13 27.02 18.51
C SER A 39 27.18 27.14 19.70
N GLU A 40 26.96 28.36 20.18
CA GLU A 40 26.07 28.67 21.30
C GLU A 40 24.62 28.28 20.96
N TYR A 41 24.15 28.60 19.75
CA TYR A 41 22.82 28.20 19.30
C TYR A 41 22.63 26.66 19.30
N LYS A 42 23.63 25.91 18.85
CA LYS A 42 23.58 24.44 18.90
C LYS A 42 23.61 23.91 20.34
N GLN A 43 24.33 24.58 21.23
CA GLN A 43 24.35 24.23 22.65
C GLN A 43 22.97 24.44 23.28
N LEU A 44 22.33 25.60 23.03
CA LEU A 44 20.97 25.89 23.47
C LEU A 44 19.98 24.82 22.99
N LEU A 45 20.04 24.44 21.70
CA LEU A 45 19.17 23.38 21.16
C LEU A 45 19.40 22.02 21.82
N ARG A 46 20.63 21.71 22.23
CA ARG A 46 20.94 20.47 22.97
C ARG A 46 20.38 20.49 24.37
N GLU A 47 20.55 21.59 25.10
CA GLU A 47 20.03 21.76 26.46
C GLU A 47 18.50 21.63 26.50
N TRP A 48 17.81 22.08 25.44
CA TRP A 48 16.36 21.96 25.35
C TRP A 48 15.87 20.63 24.76
N GLY A 49 16.76 19.79 24.23
CA GLY A 49 16.39 18.55 23.54
C GLY A 49 15.72 18.79 22.18
N TRP A 50 15.93 19.95 21.55
CA TRP A 50 15.28 20.37 20.29
C TRP A 50 16.15 20.16 19.06
N GLU A 51 17.17 19.30 19.14
CA GLU A 51 18.00 18.97 17.99
C GLU A 51 17.14 18.43 16.84
N LYS A 52 17.26 19.04 15.66
CA LYS A 52 16.53 18.71 14.40
C LYS A 52 15.08 19.21 14.34
N GLU A 53 14.49 19.64 15.46
CA GLU A 53 13.14 20.22 15.49
C GLU A 53 13.13 21.73 15.19
N ASP A 54 14.24 22.42 15.42
CA ASP A 54 14.41 23.86 15.16
C ASP A 54 13.98 24.27 13.75
N LYS A 55 14.29 23.47 12.74
CA LYS A 55 14.05 23.81 11.32
C LYS A 55 12.58 24.05 11.00
N LYS A 56 11.62 23.34 11.63
CA LYS A 56 10.18 23.55 11.37
C LYS A 56 9.73 24.89 11.97
N TYR A 57 10.17 25.21 13.18
CA TYR A 57 9.84 26.47 13.86
C TYR A 57 10.51 27.67 13.21
N LEU A 58 11.75 27.55 12.76
CA LEU A 58 12.43 28.62 12.03
C LEU A 58 11.73 28.96 10.70
N LYS A 59 11.18 27.96 9.99
CA LYS A 59 10.37 28.20 8.80
C LYS A 59 9.07 28.91 9.14
N VAL A 60 8.43 28.54 10.24
CA VAL A 60 7.24 29.24 10.75
C VAL A 60 7.58 30.71 11.01
N ALA A 61 8.64 30.96 11.77
CA ALA A 61 9.09 32.31 12.09
C ALA A 61 9.35 33.14 10.83
N GLN A 62 10.08 32.58 9.87
CA GLN A 62 10.37 33.25 8.60
C GLN A 62 9.11 33.51 7.76
N THR A 63 8.14 32.59 7.77
CA THR A 63 6.92 32.72 6.96
C THR A 63 5.98 33.78 7.53
N PHE A 64 5.90 33.87 8.85
CA PHE A 64 4.95 34.71 9.56
C PHE A 64 5.61 35.88 10.31
N GLU A 65 6.82 36.28 9.91
CA GLU A 65 7.61 37.34 10.55
C GLU A 65 6.85 38.68 10.67
N LYS A 66 5.92 38.93 9.75
CA LYS A 66 5.10 40.15 9.70
C LYS A 66 3.84 40.11 10.58
N PHE A 67 3.57 39.00 11.27
CA PHE A 67 2.36 38.81 12.08
C PHE A 67 2.70 38.77 13.56
N SER A 68 1.80 39.29 14.39
CA SER A 68 1.81 39.03 15.84
C SER A 68 1.30 37.62 16.11
N PRO A 69 1.78 36.92 17.17
CA PRO A 69 1.22 35.64 17.60
C PRO A 69 -0.30 35.69 17.82
N LEU A 70 -0.82 36.85 18.24
CA LEU A 70 -2.24 37.08 18.47
C LEU A 70 -3.06 37.08 17.18
N ASP A 71 -2.51 37.64 16.10
CA ASP A 71 -3.21 37.75 14.81
C ASP A 71 -3.55 36.38 14.23
N LEU A 72 -2.71 35.38 14.50
CA LEU A 72 -2.81 34.03 13.97
C LEU A 72 -3.38 33.03 14.99
N ALA A 73 -3.83 33.49 16.17
CA ALA A 73 -4.28 32.61 17.25
C ALA A 73 -5.44 31.69 16.84
N GLU A 74 -6.31 32.13 15.94
CA GLU A 74 -7.45 31.35 15.46
C GLU A 74 -7.12 30.40 14.31
N ILE A 75 -5.83 30.24 13.96
CA ILE A 75 -5.37 29.24 12.98
C ILE A 75 -4.94 27.97 13.70
N GLU A 76 -5.28 26.81 13.14
CA GLU A 76 -4.84 25.52 13.66
C GLU A 76 -3.31 25.34 13.47
N PRO A 77 -2.58 24.75 14.44
CA PRO A 77 -1.15 24.47 14.32
C PRO A 77 -0.73 23.75 13.03
N ASP A 78 -1.50 22.75 12.61
CA ASP A 78 -1.23 21.99 11.38
C ASP A 78 -1.30 22.85 10.13
N THR A 79 -2.21 23.83 10.11
CA THR A 79 -2.36 24.76 8.99
C THR A 79 -1.16 25.70 8.94
N LEU A 80 -0.71 26.16 10.10
CA LEU A 80 0.46 27.03 10.25
C LEU A 80 1.76 26.34 9.79
N PHE A 81 1.96 25.09 10.19
CA PHE A 81 3.07 24.26 9.67
C PHE A 81 2.91 23.93 8.18
N GLY A 82 1.69 23.71 7.69
CA GLY A 82 1.41 23.43 6.29
C GLY A 82 1.76 24.62 5.37
N LEU A 83 1.31 25.82 5.75
CA LEU A 83 1.59 27.07 5.05
C LEU A 83 3.09 27.37 5.02
N SER A 84 3.77 27.28 6.16
CA SER A 84 5.22 27.53 6.25
C SER A 84 6.06 26.49 5.52
N LYS A 85 5.67 25.20 5.54
CA LYS A 85 6.37 24.13 4.81
C LYS A 85 6.33 24.34 3.30
N GLN A 86 5.22 24.89 2.79
CA GLN A 86 5.00 25.17 1.36
C GLN A 86 4.87 26.68 1.09
N SER A 87 5.67 27.50 1.76
CA SER A 87 5.53 28.97 1.74
C SER A 87 5.53 29.55 0.33
N LYS A 88 6.40 29.06 -0.58
CA LYS A 88 6.44 29.47 -2.00
C LYS A 88 5.14 29.20 -2.77
N LYS A 89 4.44 28.13 -2.41
CA LYS A 89 3.16 27.77 -3.05
C LYS A 89 2.05 28.68 -2.54
N TYR A 90 2.06 28.99 -1.24
CA TYR A 90 1.01 29.74 -0.57
C TYR A 90 1.36 31.21 -0.34
N THR A 91 2.36 31.76 -1.04
CA THR A 91 2.80 33.16 -0.89
C THR A 91 1.63 34.13 -1.02
N SER A 92 0.82 33.97 -2.07
CA SER A 92 -0.38 34.80 -2.28
C SER A 92 -1.42 34.67 -1.15
N VAL A 93 -1.55 33.50 -0.53
CA VAL A 93 -2.45 33.34 0.63
C VAL A 93 -1.90 34.10 1.82
N ILE A 94 -0.59 33.94 2.11
CA ILE A 94 0.09 34.59 3.25
C ILE A 94 0.03 36.11 3.11
N GLU A 95 0.25 36.65 1.92
CA GLU A 95 0.14 38.10 1.65
C GLU A 95 -1.28 38.60 1.89
N GLN A 96 -2.31 37.88 1.41
CA GLN A 96 -3.71 38.24 1.68
C GLN A 96 -4.08 38.17 3.15
N LEU A 97 -3.37 37.37 3.97
CA LEU A 97 -3.61 37.36 5.41
C LEU A 97 -3.23 38.70 6.07
N LEU A 98 -2.25 39.43 5.53
CA LEU A 98 -1.79 40.72 6.09
C LEU A 98 -2.87 41.80 5.97
N ASP A 99 -3.66 41.75 4.90
CA ASP A 99 -4.70 42.75 4.63
C ASP A 99 -6.04 42.40 5.32
N MET A 100 -6.13 41.24 5.99
CA MET A 100 -7.34 40.83 6.70
C MET A 100 -7.36 41.33 8.14
N GLY A 101 -8.39 42.09 8.50
CA GLY A 101 -8.57 42.56 9.89
C GLY A 101 -8.91 41.47 10.92
N SER A 102 -9.29 40.26 10.49
CA SER A 102 -9.52 39.10 11.37
C SER A 102 -9.17 37.83 10.62
N ILE A 103 -8.16 37.10 11.11
CA ILE A 103 -7.65 35.90 10.48
C ILE A 103 -8.19 34.69 11.24
N THR A 104 -9.08 33.92 10.61
CA THR A 104 -9.70 32.73 11.20
C THR A 104 -9.38 31.49 10.38
N GLN A 105 -9.37 30.30 10.99
CA GLN A 105 -9.10 29.03 10.30
C GLN A 105 -9.98 28.83 9.06
N GLU A 106 -11.26 29.21 9.12
CA GLU A 106 -12.18 29.07 7.99
C GLU A 106 -11.78 29.97 6.80
N LYS A 107 -11.40 31.22 7.07
CA LYS A 107 -10.93 32.17 6.03
C LYS A 107 -9.66 31.65 5.38
N VAL A 108 -8.70 31.18 6.16
CA VAL A 108 -7.45 30.59 5.62
C VAL A 108 -7.75 29.39 4.73
N ARG A 109 -8.64 28.47 5.15
CA ARG A 109 -9.05 27.32 4.33
C ARG A 109 -9.72 27.75 3.02
N LYS A 110 -10.55 28.79 3.04
CA LYS A 110 -11.17 29.36 1.82
C LYS A 110 -10.12 29.91 0.86
N LEU A 111 -9.13 30.67 1.36
CA LEU A 111 -8.03 31.20 0.53
C LEU A 111 -7.17 30.08 -0.08
N ILE A 112 -6.80 29.07 0.71
CA ILE A 112 -6.09 27.89 0.21
C ILE A 112 -6.89 27.19 -0.90
N LYS A 113 -8.21 27.06 -0.74
CA LYS A 113 -9.09 26.44 -1.73
C LYS A 113 -9.20 27.30 -3.00
N ALA A 114 -9.34 28.61 -2.87
CA ALA A 114 -9.39 29.55 -3.99
C ALA A 114 -8.11 29.53 -4.83
N GLN A 115 -6.96 29.32 -4.20
CA GLN A 115 -5.67 29.22 -4.89
C GLN A 115 -5.47 27.87 -5.62
N ARG A 116 -6.30 26.85 -5.35
CA ARG A 116 -6.21 25.58 -6.09
C ARG A 116 -6.67 25.85 -7.52
N LYS A 117 -5.73 25.81 -8.48
CA LYS A 117 -6.07 25.78 -9.91
C LYS A 117 -7.14 24.69 -10.13
N PRO A 118 -8.30 24.99 -10.75
CA PRO A 118 -9.25 23.96 -11.10
C PRO A 118 -8.51 22.93 -11.95
N ARG A 119 -8.52 21.69 -11.49
CA ARG A 119 -7.91 20.58 -12.21
C ARG A 119 -8.76 20.42 -13.46
N THR A 120 -8.32 20.98 -14.58
CA THR A 120 -8.93 20.70 -15.89
C THR A 120 -8.90 19.19 -16.07
N SER A 121 -10.06 18.56 -15.95
CA SER A 121 -10.25 17.16 -16.30
C SER A 121 -9.94 17.06 -17.78
N LYS A 122 -8.72 16.64 -18.12
CA LYS A 122 -8.43 16.23 -19.49
C LYS A 122 -9.40 15.09 -19.81
N PRO A 123 -10.07 15.07 -20.97
CA PRO A 123 -10.73 13.85 -21.43
C PRO A 123 -9.63 12.80 -21.60
N GLU A 124 -9.50 11.90 -20.62
CA GLU A 124 -8.55 10.80 -20.69
C GLU A 124 -9.07 9.83 -21.75
N LYS A 125 -8.38 9.75 -22.89
CA LYS A 125 -8.45 8.54 -23.71
C LYS A 125 -8.19 7.36 -22.77
N PRO A 126 -9.05 6.33 -22.76
CA PRO A 126 -8.86 5.20 -21.85
C PRO A 126 -7.48 4.61 -22.10
N THR A 127 -6.64 4.62 -21.05
CA THR A 127 -5.30 4.06 -21.09
C THR A 127 -5.29 2.75 -20.33
N ILE A 128 -4.84 1.70 -21.00
CA ILE A 128 -4.60 0.37 -20.42
C ILE A 128 -3.22 0.28 -19.75
N TRP A 129 -2.41 1.34 -19.81
CA TRP A 129 -1.09 1.37 -19.17
C TRP A 129 -1.22 1.68 -17.67
N ARG A 130 -0.51 0.88 -16.86
CA ARG A 130 -0.35 1.03 -15.42
C ARG A 130 1.13 1.02 -15.05
N ARG A 131 1.46 1.44 -13.82
CA ARG A 131 2.82 1.36 -13.26
C ARG A 131 2.79 0.42 -12.06
N ASN A 132 3.76 -0.49 -11.98
CA ASN A 132 3.92 -1.35 -10.82
C ASN A 132 4.64 -0.60 -9.68
N LYS A 133 4.78 -1.25 -8.51
CA LYS A 133 5.45 -0.69 -7.33
C LYS A 133 6.90 -0.26 -7.58
N ASN A 134 7.54 -0.80 -8.60
CA ASN A 134 8.92 -0.50 -9.00
C ASN A 134 8.99 0.59 -10.08
N GLY A 135 7.86 1.20 -10.46
CA GLY A 135 7.78 2.23 -11.49
C GLY A 135 7.79 1.70 -12.93
N LYS A 136 7.91 0.38 -13.16
CA LYS A 136 7.86 -0.23 -14.50
C LYS A 136 6.44 -0.18 -15.04
N ARG A 137 6.30 0.14 -16.33
CA ARG A 137 5.00 0.13 -17.02
C ARG A 137 4.59 -1.31 -17.33
N TYR A 138 3.31 -1.60 -17.14
CA TYR A 138 2.67 -2.83 -17.61
C TYR A 138 1.29 -2.50 -18.19
N CYS A 139 0.81 -3.36 -19.09
CA CYS A 139 -0.53 -3.25 -19.64
C CYS A 139 -1.50 -4.04 -18.75
N GLN A 140 -2.65 -3.46 -18.44
CA GLN A 140 -3.77 -4.12 -17.80
C GLN A 140 -5.01 -3.93 -18.68
N VAL A 141 -5.39 -4.99 -19.38
CA VAL A 141 -6.64 -5.03 -20.14
C VAL A 141 -7.78 -5.15 -19.13
N PRO A 142 -8.86 -4.35 -19.25
CA PRO A 142 -10.08 -4.53 -18.46
C PRO A 142 -10.68 -5.94 -18.63
N PRO A 143 -11.61 -6.35 -17.75
CA PRO A 143 -12.40 -7.57 -17.97
C PRO A 143 -13.00 -7.59 -19.38
N ILE A 144 -12.95 -8.76 -20.01
CA ILE A 144 -13.61 -9.01 -21.30
C ILE A 144 -14.94 -9.68 -20.95
N ASP A 145 -16.03 -8.92 -21.05
CA ASP A 145 -17.37 -9.42 -20.72
C ASP A 145 -18.03 -10.16 -21.91
N ASP A 146 -17.37 -10.22 -23.07
CA ASP A 146 -17.83 -10.98 -24.23
C ASP A 146 -17.46 -12.47 -24.10
N GLU A 147 -18.49 -13.28 -23.86
CA GLU A 147 -18.38 -14.73 -23.68
C GLU A 147 -17.74 -15.41 -24.89
N THR A 148 -18.07 -14.98 -26.11
CA THR A 148 -17.58 -15.61 -27.33
C THR A 148 -16.06 -15.47 -27.46
N THR A 149 -15.52 -14.28 -27.18
CA THR A 149 -14.08 -14.04 -27.12
C THR A 149 -13.41 -14.85 -26.01
N GLY A 150 -14.06 -14.98 -24.83
CA GLY A 150 -13.56 -15.77 -23.72
C GLY A 150 -13.41 -17.26 -24.08
N VAL A 151 -14.47 -17.85 -24.65
CA VAL A 151 -14.47 -19.26 -25.10
C VAL A 151 -13.43 -19.51 -26.18
N ALA A 152 -13.34 -18.61 -27.18
CA ALA A 152 -12.34 -18.74 -28.23
C ALA A 152 -10.91 -18.66 -27.68
N LEU A 153 -10.64 -17.73 -26.75
CA LEU A 153 -9.33 -17.60 -26.11
C LEU A 153 -8.97 -18.86 -25.31
N GLN A 154 -9.91 -19.39 -24.53
CA GLN A 154 -9.70 -20.62 -23.77
C GLN A 154 -9.43 -21.82 -24.70
N SER A 155 -10.20 -21.97 -25.78
CA SER A 155 -9.99 -23.03 -26.77
C SER A 155 -8.60 -22.95 -27.43
N MET A 156 -8.11 -21.76 -27.74
CA MET A 156 -6.74 -21.57 -28.25
C MET A 156 -5.67 -21.90 -27.19
N MET A 157 -5.92 -21.59 -25.91
CA MET A 157 -5.01 -21.99 -24.83
C MET A 157 -4.92 -23.51 -24.70
N ASP A 158 -6.06 -24.19 -24.75
CA ASP A 158 -6.15 -25.64 -24.56
C ASP A 158 -5.58 -26.42 -25.75
N SER A 159 -5.85 -25.95 -26.98
CA SER A 159 -5.39 -26.63 -28.21
C SER A 159 -3.92 -26.35 -28.55
N GLU A 160 -3.42 -25.13 -28.29
CA GLU A 160 -2.05 -24.74 -28.64
C GLU A 160 -1.05 -24.86 -27.49
N GLY A 161 -1.52 -25.09 -26.25
CA GLY A 161 -0.68 -25.12 -25.06
C GLY A 161 -0.03 -23.77 -24.73
N LYS A 162 -0.58 -22.67 -25.25
CA LYS A 162 -0.07 -21.31 -25.04
C LYS A 162 -0.82 -20.60 -23.90
N SER A 163 -0.13 -19.67 -23.24
CA SER A 163 -0.79 -18.76 -22.30
C SER A 163 -1.60 -17.69 -23.03
N ALA A 164 -2.64 -17.16 -22.38
CA ALA A 164 -3.40 -16.02 -22.88
C ALA A 164 -2.51 -14.84 -23.30
N GLN A 165 -1.41 -14.57 -22.58
CA GLN A 165 -0.49 -13.48 -22.92
C GLN A 165 0.22 -13.71 -24.26
N GLN A 166 0.60 -14.95 -24.57
CA GLN A 166 1.25 -15.30 -25.84
C GLN A 166 0.26 -15.19 -26.99
N ILE A 167 -0.95 -15.73 -26.82
CA ILE A 167 -2.02 -15.65 -27.82
C ILE A 167 -2.37 -14.19 -28.12
N ILE A 168 -2.52 -13.35 -27.08
CA ILE A 168 -2.78 -11.91 -27.26
C ILE A 168 -1.61 -11.21 -27.97
N ALA A 169 -0.36 -11.56 -27.64
CA ALA A 169 0.81 -10.98 -28.31
C ALA A 169 0.84 -11.31 -29.81
N GLU A 170 0.54 -12.55 -30.18
CA GLU A 170 0.43 -13.00 -31.57
C GLU A 170 -0.74 -12.33 -32.28
N ALA A 171 -1.92 -12.27 -31.65
CA ALA A 171 -3.10 -11.60 -32.22
C ALA A 171 -2.86 -10.10 -32.46
N VAL A 172 -2.17 -9.41 -31.54
CA VAL A 172 -1.77 -8.00 -31.72
C VAL A 172 -0.77 -7.87 -32.87
N ALA A 173 0.21 -8.76 -32.97
CA ALA A 173 1.17 -8.76 -34.07
C ALA A 173 0.48 -8.99 -35.43
N LEU A 174 -0.45 -9.94 -35.50
CA LEU A 174 -1.26 -10.22 -36.68
C LEU A 174 -2.11 -9.02 -37.07
N ARG A 175 -2.79 -8.40 -36.10
CA ARG A 175 -3.60 -7.18 -36.34
C ARG A 175 -2.74 -6.03 -36.86
N GLN A 176 -1.53 -5.86 -36.34
CA GLN A 176 -0.61 -4.85 -36.80
C GLN A 176 -0.12 -5.12 -38.23
N ALA A 177 0.24 -6.37 -38.54
CA ALA A 177 0.62 -6.78 -39.89
C ALA A 177 -0.51 -6.59 -40.90
N PHE A 178 -1.76 -6.85 -40.50
CA PHE A 178 -2.95 -6.57 -41.32
C PHE A 178 -3.09 -5.07 -41.62
N ILE A 179 -3.04 -4.22 -40.59
CA ILE A 179 -3.16 -2.76 -40.72
C ILE A 179 -2.03 -2.19 -41.59
N GLU A 180 -0.83 -2.73 -41.48
CA GLU A 180 0.35 -2.31 -42.25
C GLU A 180 0.39 -2.88 -43.67
N GLY A 181 -0.61 -3.66 -44.09
CA GLY A 181 -0.67 -4.25 -45.44
C GLY A 181 0.39 -5.32 -45.70
N ARG A 182 0.98 -5.89 -44.64
CA ARG A 182 1.99 -6.96 -44.73
C ARG A 182 1.38 -8.35 -44.88
N LEU A 183 0.06 -8.47 -44.78
CA LEU A 183 -0.68 -9.70 -45.03
C LEU A 183 -1.27 -9.65 -46.45
N VAL A 184 -0.91 -10.64 -47.26
CA VAL A 184 -1.53 -10.87 -48.57
C VAL A 184 -2.64 -11.90 -48.36
N VAL A 185 -3.88 -11.51 -48.63
CA VAL A 185 -4.99 -12.47 -48.69
C VAL A 185 -4.80 -13.28 -49.97
N CYS A 186 -4.34 -14.51 -49.84
CA CYS A 186 -4.39 -15.46 -50.95
C CYS A 186 -5.85 -15.87 -51.13
N GLU A 187 -6.54 -15.24 -52.08
CA GLU A 187 -7.74 -15.84 -52.62
C GLU A 187 -7.32 -17.15 -53.27
N ASN A 188 -7.70 -18.28 -52.66
CA ASN A 188 -7.60 -19.57 -53.31
C ASN A 188 -8.42 -19.48 -54.59
N GLN A 189 -7.74 -19.28 -55.72
CA GLN A 189 -8.31 -19.50 -57.03
C GLN A 189 -8.77 -20.96 -57.06
N ARG A 190 -10.07 -21.17 -56.88
CA ARG A 190 -10.74 -22.36 -57.40
C ARG A 190 -10.66 -22.26 -58.92
N THR A 191 -9.54 -22.70 -59.49
CA THR A 191 -9.49 -22.99 -60.92
C THR A 191 -10.24 -24.28 -61.15
N ASN A 192 -11.54 -24.16 -61.45
CA ASN A 192 -12.14 -25.03 -62.45
C ASN A 192 -11.41 -24.73 -63.76
N ASN A 193 -10.68 -25.69 -64.30
CA ASN A 193 -10.46 -25.88 -65.73
C ASN A 193 -9.97 -27.31 -65.96
N ASP A 194 -10.74 -28.02 -66.76
CA ASP A 194 -10.41 -29.29 -67.39
C ASP A 194 -9.06 -29.19 -68.12
N VAL A 195 -8.13 -30.11 -67.81
CA VAL A 195 -7.08 -30.55 -68.74
C VAL A 195 -6.84 -32.04 -68.54
N GLU A 196 -6.98 -32.73 -69.67
CA GLU A 196 -6.64 -34.08 -70.07
C GLU A 196 -5.54 -34.83 -69.30
N VAL A 197 -5.91 -36.06 -68.92
CA VAL A 197 -5.17 -37.33 -69.04
C VAL A 197 -3.66 -37.24 -69.28
N SER A 198 -2.91 -37.69 -68.29
CA SER A 198 -1.73 -38.53 -68.52
C SER A 198 -1.52 -39.43 -67.31
N ASP A 199 -1.57 -40.73 -67.58
CA ASP A 199 -1.33 -41.84 -66.68
C ASP A 199 0.00 -41.69 -65.92
N ASP A 200 -0.03 -41.90 -64.60
CA ASP A 200 0.95 -42.80 -63.97
C ASP A 200 0.49 -43.18 -62.55
N GLU A 201 0.50 -44.48 -62.32
CA GLU A 201 0.10 -45.17 -61.10
C GLU A 201 1.12 -44.97 -59.96
N SER A 202 0.63 -44.74 -58.73
CA SER A 202 1.04 -45.55 -57.56
C SER A 202 0.27 -45.16 -56.28
N GLU A 203 -0.76 -45.95 -55.98
CA GLU A 203 -1.02 -46.65 -54.71
C GLU A 203 -0.87 -45.98 -53.31
N TYR A 204 -2.03 -45.99 -52.63
CA TYR A 204 -2.32 -46.16 -51.18
C TYR A 204 -2.04 -45.00 -50.20
N LYS A 205 -2.88 -44.67 -49.22
CA LYS A 205 -4.16 -45.21 -48.70
C LYS A 205 -4.80 -44.10 -47.86
N ASN A 206 -6.05 -43.74 -48.16
CA ASN A 206 -6.89 -42.87 -47.36
C ASN A 206 -7.98 -43.76 -46.70
N HIS A 207 -8.08 -43.73 -45.38
CA HIS A 207 -9.19 -44.33 -44.65
C HIS A 207 -9.79 -43.33 -43.65
N ASN A 208 -11.03 -42.95 -43.97
CA ASN A 208 -12.16 -42.72 -43.09
C ASN A 208 -12.05 -41.68 -41.97
N SER A 209 -12.58 -40.50 -42.29
CA SER A 209 -13.83 -39.95 -41.71
C SER A 209 -14.49 -40.78 -40.60
N CYS A 210 -14.72 -40.14 -39.45
CA CYS A 210 -15.83 -40.47 -38.57
C CYS A 210 -16.31 -39.21 -37.85
N ASP A 211 -17.46 -38.71 -38.30
CA ASP A 211 -18.33 -37.84 -37.53
C ASP A 211 -18.79 -38.60 -36.26
N LEU A 212 -18.77 -37.91 -35.12
CA LEU A 212 -19.54 -38.34 -33.95
C LEU A 212 -20.22 -37.13 -33.32
N GLU A 213 -21.49 -36.97 -33.65
CA GLU A 213 -22.47 -36.28 -32.82
C GLU A 213 -22.63 -37.06 -31.50
N ILE A 214 -22.43 -36.40 -30.37
CA ILE A 214 -23.01 -36.83 -29.09
C ILE A 214 -23.76 -35.64 -28.51
N SER A 215 -25.07 -35.66 -28.75
CA SER A 215 -26.08 -34.98 -27.96
C SER A 215 -26.18 -35.65 -26.58
N GLY A 216 -26.11 -34.87 -25.51
CA GLY A 216 -26.11 -35.37 -24.14
C GLY A 216 -26.46 -34.29 -23.12
N ARG A 217 -27.71 -33.82 -23.21
CA ARG A 217 -28.43 -32.92 -22.30
C ARG A 217 -28.50 -33.50 -20.87
N ILE A 218 -28.06 -32.75 -19.86
CA ILE A 218 -28.60 -32.82 -18.49
C ILE A 218 -28.83 -31.39 -17.98
N GLU A 219 -30.08 -31.15 -17.60
CA GLU A 219 -30.69 -29.98 -16.97
C GLU A 219 -30.02 -29.61 -15.64
N GLU A 220 -29.71 -28.34 -15.42
CA GLU A 220 -30.54 -27.36 -14.69
C GLU A 220 -30.55 -27.59 -13.17
N GLN A 221 -29.88 -26.70 -12.41
CA GLN A 221 -30.42 -26.18 -11.16
C GLN A 221 -29.75 -24.87 -10.74
N LEU A 222 -30.55 -23.80 -10.85
CA LEU A 222 -30.42 -22.53 -10.14
C LEU A 222 -30.54 -22.75 -8.63
N VAL A 223 -29.58 -22.28 -7.83
CA VAL A 223 -29.87 -21.70 -6.50
C VAL A 223 -28.91 -20.53 -6.23
N SER A 224 -29.52 -19.41 -5.90
CA SER A 224 -28.97 -18.12 -5.49
C SER A 224 -28.41 -18.10 -4.06
N LYS A 225 -27.53 -17.10 -3.80
CA LYS A 225 -27.36 -16.26 -2.59
C LYS A 225 -26.02 -16.38 -1.85
N SER A 226 -25.45 -15.18 -1.68
CA SER A 226 -24.56 -14.69 -0.63
C SER A 226 -24.21 -15.63 0.51
N GLU A 227 -22.92 -15.93 0.63
CA GLU A 227 -22.32 -16.27 1.92
C GLU A 227 -21.04 -15.43 2.09
N ARG A 228 -21.07 -14.57 3.11
CA ARG A 228 -19.88 -14.06 3.77
C ARG A 228 -19.30 -15.25 4.53
N GLU A 229 -18.11 -15.70 4.15
CA GLU A 229 -17.39 -16.70 4.93
C GLU A 229 -16.83 -16.04 6.19
N ASP A 230 -17.60 -16.12 7.27
CA ASP A 230 -17.13 -15.92 8.64
C ASP A 230 -16.25 -17.13 9.02
N TYR A 231 -14.93 -16.97 8.92
CA TYR A 231 -13.98 -17.94 9.45
C TYR A 231 -13.87 -17.79 10.96
N ALA A 232 -14.64 -18.60 11.69
CA ALA A 232 -14.44 -18.86 13.11
C ALA A 232 -14.19 -20.36 13.36
N ILE A 233 -13.02 -20.64 13.93
CA ILE A 233 -12.69 -21.79 14.80
C ILE A 233 -12.39 -23.12 14.08
N TYR A 234 -11.13 -23.31 13.69
CA TYR A 234 -10.46 -24.60 13.88
C TYR A 234 -9.77 -24.58 15.25
N SER A 235 -10.37 -25.24 16.22
CA SER A 235 -9.75 -25.56 17.51
C SER A 235 -9.45 -27.06 17.52
N ASP A 236 -8.46 -27.47 16.75
CA ASP A 236 -7.80 -28.75 16.99
C ASP A 236 -6.89 -28.55 18.21
N ASN A 237 -7.19 -29.28 19.29
CA ASN A 237 -6.38 -29.32 20.50
C ASN A 237 -5.03 -29.98 20.20
N ILE A 238 -4.09 -29.23 19.61
CA ILE A 238 -2.68 -29.61 19.60
C ILE A 238 -2.20 -29.46 21.04
N ILE A 239 -2.01 -30.58 21.73
CA ILE A 239 -1.35 -30.60 23.04
C ILE A 239 0.15 -30.31 22.79
N LEU A 240 0.50 -29.04 22.73
CA LEU A 240 1.88 -28.60 22.67
C LEU A 240 2.50 -28.75 24.06
N ASN A 241 3.64 -29.44 24.14
CA ASN A 241 4.40 -29.53 25.38
C ASN A 241 4.98 -28.13 25.70
N PRO A 242 4.53 -27.46 26.79
CA PRO A 242 4.88 -26.06 27.04
C PRO A 242 6.39 -25.82 27.22
N ILE A 243 7.13 -26.84 27.68
CA ILE A 243 8.59 -26.76 27.85
C ILE A 243 9.29 -26.68 26.48
N GLN A 244 8.85 -27.49 25.52
CA GLN A 244 9.41 -27.49 24.16
C GLN A 244 9.09 -26.18 23.41
N THR A 245 7.92 -25.61 23.67
CA THR A 245 7.52 -24.30 23.10
C THR A 245 8.46 -23.18 23.58
N GLN A 246 8.79 -23.16 24.87
CA GLN A 246 9.66 -22.13 25.44
C GLN A 246 11.11 -22.23 24.95
N GLU A 247 11.68 -23.43 24.92
CA GLU A 247 13.03 -23.67 24.38
C GLU A 247 13.12 -23.25 22.89
N THR A 248 12.05 -23.51 22.13
CA THR A 248 11.97 -23.10 20.72
C THR A 248 11.91 -21.57 20.58
N ILE A 249 11.12 -20.89 21.43
CA ILE A 249 11.04 -19.42 21.45
C ILE A 249 12.42 -18.81 21.75
N GLU A 250 13.13 -19.32 22.76
CA GLU A 250 14.44 -18.82 23.16
C GLU A 250 15.49 -19.04 22.07
N SER A 251 15.50 -20.23 21.45
CA SER A 251 16.40 -20.56 20.35
C SER A 251 16.16 -19.66 19.12
N LEU A 252 14.91 -19.50 18.70
CA LEU A 252 14.55 -18.63 17.56
C LEU A 252 14.83 -17.16 17.85
N SER A 253 14.58 -16.72 19.09
CA SER A 253 14.87 -15.36 19.54
C SER A 253 16.37 -15.05 19.48
N ALA A 254 17.21 -15.92 20.03
CA ALA A 254 18.66 -15.74 20.05
C ALA A 254 19.20 -15.61 18.62
N GLN A 255 18.79 -16.50 17.72
CA GLN A 255 19.18 -16.46 16.30
C GLN A 255 18.72 -15.16 15.62
N LEU A 256 17.47 -14.73 15.85
CA LEU A 256 16.94 -13.50 15.26
C LEU A 256 17.70 -12.26 15.75
N LEU A 257 18.02 -12.18 17.04
CA LEU A 257 18.76 -11.05 17.60
C LEU A 257 20.18 -10.95 17.02
N THR A 258 20.88 -12.08 16.85
CA THR A 258 22.18 -12.11 16.17
C THR A 258 22.09 -11.57 14.74
N VAL A 259 21.03 -11.92 14.01
CA VAL A 259 20.78 -11.38 12.65
C VAL A 259 20.52 -9.87 12.69
N VAL A 260 19.71 -9.40 13.64
CA VAL A 260 19.36 -7.98 13.78
C VAL A 260 20.58 -7.12 14.08
N GLU A 261 21.51 -7.60 14.91
CA GLU A 261 22.75 -6.90 15.25
C GLU A 261 23.70 -6.82 14.05
N ASN A 262 23.72 -7.85 13.20
CA ASN A 262 24.62 -7.95 12.06
C ASN A 262 23.98 -7.54 10.72
N ILE A 263 22.79 -6.93 10.72
CA ILE A 263 22.00 -6.70 9.51
C ILE A 263 22.70 -5.88 8.42
N VAL A 264 23.62 -4.99 8.82
CA VAL A 264 24.40 -4.13 7.90
C VAL A 264 25.46 -4.93 7.13
N HIS A 265 25.82 -6.13 7.61
CA HIS A 265 26.89 -6.97 7.08
C HIS A 265 26.37 -8.26 6.43
N ILE A 266 25.06 -8.42 6.26
CA ILE A 266 24.47 -9.59 5.62
C ILE A 266 24.83 -9.60 4.13
N GLY A 267 25.71 -10.52 3.75
CA GLY A 267 26.05 -10.80 2.36
C GLY A 267 25.00 -11.65 1.66
N LYS A 268 25.25 -11.97 0.39
CA LYS A 268 24.32 -12.78 -0.42
C LYS A 268 24.15 -14.20 0.11
N GLU A 269 25.16 -14.76 0.76
CA GLU A 269 25.13 -16.13 1.31
C GLU A 269 24.27 -16.20 2.57
N GLN A 270 24.46 -15.26 3.49
CA GLN A 270 23.68 -15.16 4.74
C GLN A 270 22.22 -14.78 4.47
N TYR A 271 21.92 -14.17 3.31
CA TYR A 271 20.54 -13.84 2.92
C TYR A 271 19.62 -15.07 2.87
N LYS A 272 20.15 -16.24 2.45
CA LYS A 272 19.38 -17.48 2.41
C LYS A 272 19.07 -18.00 3.83
N GLU A 273 20.07 -18.00 4.69
CA GLU A 273 19.95 -18.42 6.10
C GLU A 273 18.94 -17.56 6.86
N VAL A 274 18.97 -16.24 6.65
CA VAL A 274 18.02 -15.30 7.28
C VAL A 274 16.59 -15.56 6.82
N LYS A 275 16.39 -15.91 5.55
CA LYS A 275 15.07 -16.28 5.05
C LYS A 275 14.56 -17.58 5.65
N GLU A 276 15.42 -18.59 5.77
CA GLU A 276 15.09 -19.87 6.39
C GLU A 276 14.73 -19.70 7.87
N LEU A 277 15.48 -18.85 8.59
CA LEU A 277 15.15 -18.48 9.97
C LEU A 277 13.78 -17.78 10.06
N VAL A 278 13.53 -16.78 9.21
CA VAL A 278 12.23 -16.08 9.20
C VAL A 278 11.08 -17.02 8.84
N ALA A 279 11.27 -17.94 7.89
CA ALA A 279 10.30 -18.96 7.54
C ALA A 279 10.01 -19.89 8.73
N SER A 280 11.05 -20.28 9.48
CA SER A 280 10.93 -21.10 10.69
C SER A 280 10.14 -20.39 11.78
N ILE A 281 10.42 -19.10 12.03
CA ILE A 281 9.67 -18.27 12.99
C ILE A 281 8.19 -18.20 12.60
N ILE A 282 7.90 -17.88 11.35
CA ILE A 282 6.51 -17.75 10.89
C ILE A 282 5.78 -19.08 10.97
N SER A 283 6.42 -20.18 10.55
CA SER A 283 5.83 -21.52 10.59
C SER A 283 5.57 -21.98 12.02
N PHE A 284 6.50 -21.71 12.93
CA PHE A 284 6.31 -21.94 14.36
C PHE A 284 5.12 -21.15 14.90
N CYS A 285 5.09 -19.83 14.71
CA CYS A 285 3.96 -19.00 15.16
C CYS A 285 2.63 -19.43 14.54
N ALA A 286 2.61 -19.83 13.26
CA ALA A 286 1.40 -20.29 12.58
C ALA A 286 0.90 -21.65 13.08
N SER A 287 1.79 -22.48 13.65
CA SER A 287 1.43 -23.77 14.26
C SER A 287 0.78 -23.65 15.64
N LEU A 288 0.87 -22.47 16.28
CA LEU A 288 0.27 -22.20 17.57
C LEU A 288 -1.21 -21.80 17.44
N PRO A 289 -2.02 -22.01 18.48
CA PRO A 289 -3.38 -21.47 18.55
C PRO A 289 -3.40 -19.95 18.31
N VAL A 290 -4.43 -19.45 17.63
CA VAL A 290 -4.55 -18.02 17.23
C VAL A 290 -4.34 -17.06 18.40
N SER A 291 -4.82 -17.42 19.59
CA SER A 291 -4.66 -16.65 20.84
C SER A 291 -3.20 -16.54 21.32
N GLU A 292 -2.34 -17.47 20.95
CA GLU A 292 -0.94 -17.55 21.38
C GLU A 292 0.05 -17.05 20.33
N GLN A 293 -0.34 -17.00 19.05
CA GLN A 293 0.55 -16.62 17.95
C GLN A 293 1.22 -15.27 18.17
N TRP A 294 0.44 -14.25 18.57
CA TRP A 294 0.99 -12.92 18.83
C TRP A 294 1.95 -12.93 20.02
N LYS A 295 1.59 -13.61 21.11
CA LYS A 295 2.43 -13.69 22.31
C LYS A 295 3.79 -14.31 21.98
N ALA A 296 3.80 -15.51 21.39
CA ALA A 296 5.03 -16.19 20.98
C ALA A 296 5.86 -15.33 20.01
N PHE A 297 5.20 -14.66 19.07
CA PHE A 297 5.86 -13.74 18.15
C PHE A 297 6.50 -12.54 18.86
N THR A 298 5.82 -11.94 19.84
CA THR A 298 6.37 -10.83 20.63
C THR A 298 7.54 -11.26 21.51
N ASP A 299 7.51 -12.50 21.99
CA ASP A 299 8.56 -13.08 22.83
C ASP A 299 9.81 -13.37 21.98
N ILE A 300 9.65 -13.95 20.78
CA ILE A 300 10.75 -14.14 19.81
C ILE A 300 11.37 -12.81 19.38
N THR A 301 10.55 -11.78 19.16
CA THR A 301 11.04 -10.47 18.68
C THR A 301 11.53 -9.55 19.80
N HIS A 302 11.34 -9.93 21.07
CA HIS A 302 11.51 -9.06 22.24
C HIS A 302 10.89 -7.67 22.07
N ARG A 303 9.77 -7.58 21.35
CA ARG A 303 9.11 -6.30 21.00
C ARG A 303 10.05 -5.25 20.39
N LYS A 304 11.12 -5.68 19.72
CA LYS A 304 12.08 -4.78 19.05
C LYS A 304 11.60 -4.47 17.64
N THR A 305 11.41 -3.18 17.33
CA THR A 305 10.97 -2.72 16.00
C THR A 305 11.90 -3.19 14.87
N LYS A 306 13.21 -3.28 15.13
CA LYS A 306 14.18 -3.79 14.14
C LYS A 306 13.96 -5.28 13.84
N ALA A 307 13.73 -6.11 14.86
CA ALA A 307 13.47 -7.54 14.70
C ALA A 307 12.20 -7.79 13.86
N LEU A 308 11.13 -7.04 14.16
CA LEU A 308 9.92 -7.04 13.35
C LEU A 308 10.18 -6.65 11.89
N ALA A 309 11.01 -5.63 11.66
CA ALA A 309 11.36 -5.20 10.31
C ALA A 309 12.14 -6.28 9.54
N VAL A 310 13.00 -7.06 10.20
CA VAL A 310 13.70 -8.21 9.59
C VAL A 310 12.68 -9.26 9.15
N ILE A 311 11.79 -9.68 10.04
CA ILE A 311 10.78 -10.70 9.72
C ILE A 311 9.93 -10.26 8.53
N ILE A 312 9.43 -9.02 8.55
CA ILE A 312 8.61 -8.50 7.44
C ILE A 312 9.43 -8.41 6.15
N GLY A 313 10.66 -7.89 6.21
CA GLY A 313 11.50 -7.65 5.04
C GLY A 313 12.01 -8.92 4.36
N TYR A 314 12.21 -9.99 5.12
CA TYR A 314 12.76 -11.26 4.63
C TYR A 314 11.71 -12.37 4.46
N SER A 315 10.45 -12.08 4.78
CA SER A 315 9.34 -12.99 4.51
C SER A 315 9.16 -13.29 3.02
N GLU A 316 8.95 -14.57 2.70
CA GLU A 316 8.69 -15.01 1.32
C GLU A 316 7.20 -14.95 0.95
N LYS A 317 6.90 -15.10 -0.35
CA LYS A 317 5.53 -15.02 -0.87
C LYS A 317 4.60 -16.05 -0.22
N GLN A 318 5.10 -17.23 0.14
CA GLN A 318 4.33 -18.28 0.80
C GLN A 318 3.83 -17.89 2.20
N HIS A 319 4.49 -16.94 2.86
CA HIS A 319 4.13 -16.48 4.21
C HIS A 319 3.27 -15.19 4.19
N LYS A 320 2.86 -14.72 3.00
CA LYS A 320 2.06 -13.50 2.87
C LYS A 320 0.73 -13.57 3.60
N ASN A 321 0.08 -14.74 3.62
CA ASN A 321 -1.21 -14.90 4.26
C ASN A 321 -1.10 -14.67 5.77
N TRP A 322 -0.07 -15.23 6.41
CA TRP A 322 0.18 -14.99 7.83
C TRP A 322 0.49 -13.53 8.12
N LEU A 323 1.33 -12.89 7.30
CA LEU A 323 1.62 -11.45 7.45
C LEU A 323 0.41 -10.55 7.18
N PHE A 324 -0.52 -10.97 6.32
CA PHE A 324 -1.76 -10.25 6.07
C PHE A 324 -2.68 -10.25 7.30
N ASN A 325 -2.58 -11.29 8.13
CA ASN A 325 -3.32 -11.40 9.39
C ASN A 325 -2.64 -10.67 10.56
N LEU A 326 -1.39 -10.21 10.39
CA LEU A 326 -0.62 -9.54 11.44
C LEU A 326 -1.34 -8.31 12.03
N PRO A 327 -1.97 -7.41 11.24
CA PRO A 327 -2.76 -6.32 11.80
C PRO A 327 -3.92 -6.78 12.68
N GLN A 328 -4.58 -7.90 12.35
CA GLN A 328 -5.65 -8.47 13.16
C GLN A 328 -5.13 -9.04 14.47
N LEU A 329 -4.00 -9.76 14.44
CA LEU A 329 -3.34 -10.27 15.64
C LEU A 329 -2.93 -9.13 16.59
N ILE A 330 -2.36 -8.06 16.04
CA ILE A 330 -2.01 -6.84 16.80
C ILE A 330 -3.28 -6.19 17.37
N ALA A 331 -4.33 -6.04 16.57
CA ALA A 331 -5.59 -5.43 17.00
C ALA A 331 -6.17 -6.19 18.20
N ASN A 332 -6.24 -7.52 18.11
CA ASN A 332 -6.74 -8.38 19.18
C ASN A 332 -5.90 -8.25 20.46
N ALA A 333 -4.57 -8.24 20.34
CA ALA A 333 -3.67 -8.08 21.48
C ALA A 333 -3.73 -6.67 22.09
N ALA A 334 -3.94 -5.64 21.27
CA ALA A 334 -4.05 -4.26 21.72
C ALA A 334 -5.34 -3.98 22.51
N LEU A 335 -6.37 -4.82 22.37
CA LEU A 335 -7.56 -4.75 23.22
C LEU A 335 -7.26 -5.07 24.68
N THR A 336 -6.32 -5.99 24.95
CA THR A 336 -5.90 -6.34 26.31
C THR A 336 -4.69 -5.54 26.77
N ASN A 337 -3.78 -5.20 25.86
CA ASN A 337 -2.58 -4.44 26.14
C ASN A 337 -2.29 -3.36 25.07
N PRO A 338 -2.73 -2.10 25.27
CA PRO A 338 -2.54 -1.02 24.30
C PRO A 338 -1.06 -0.72 23.95
N PHE A 339 -0.12 -1.06 24.85
CA PHE A 339 1.32 -0.83 24.64
C PHE A 339 1.89 -1.67 23.48
N GLU A 340 1.19 -2.74 23.05
CA GLU A 340 1.59 -3.53 21.88
C GLU A 340 1.60 -2.70 20.58
N LEU A 341 0.89 -1.57 20.54
CA LEU A 341 0.91 -0.66 19.40
C LEU A 341 2.16 0.24 19.34
N GLU A 342 2.86 0.46 20.46
CA GLU A 342 3.93 1.47 20.54
C GLU A 342 5.19 1.06 19.78
N TRP A 343 5.51 -0.23 19.76
CA TRP A 343 6.75 -0.75 19.19
C TRP A 343 6.61 -1.25 17.74
N VAL A 344 5.37 -1.46 17.27
CA VAL A 344 5.09 -1.81 15.87
C VAL A 344 5.21 -0.60 14.94
N GLY A 345 5.61 -0.84 13.68
CA GLY A 345 5.79 0.21 12.70
C GLY A 345 4.49 0.96 12.36
N LYS A 346 4.61 2.25 11.97
CA LYS A 346 3.47 3.16 11.71
C LYS A 346 2.36 2.54 10.85
N ARG A 347 2.73 1.81 9.78
CA ARG A 347 1.75 1.20 8.86
C ARG A 347 0.91 0.14 9.56
N LEU A 348 1.55 -0.85 10.20
CA LEU A 348 0.85 -1.91 10.93
C LEU A 348 0.01 -1.35 12.07
N ARG A 349 0.53 -0.34 12.77
CA ARG A 349 -0.21 0.39 13.81
C ARG A 349 -1.51 0.99 13.27
N THR A 350 -1.45 1.69 12.13
CA THR A 350 -2.64 2.29 11.52
C THR A 350 -3.63 1.22 11.06
N GLU A 351 -3.17 0.14 10.44
CA GLU A 351 -4.05 -0.96 10.01
C GLU A 351 -4.73 -1.64 11.21
N ALA A 352 -4.00 -1.90 12.30
CA ALA A 352 -4.57 -2.46 13.53
C ALA A 352 -5.58 -1.51 14.21
N LEU A 353 -5.28 -0.20 14.27
CA LEU A 353 -6.21 0.79 14.84
C LEU A 353 -7.52 0.89 14.06
N LEU A 354 -7.47 0.76 12.72
CA LEU A 354 -8.68 0.73 11.88
C LEU A 354 -9.54 -0.50 12.18
N LEU A 355 -8.93 -1.66 12.43
CA LEU A 355 -9.66 -2.87 12.81
C LEU A 355 -10.32 -2.72 14.19
N ILE A 356 -9.62 -2.11 15.15
CA ILE A 356 -10.17 -1.83 16.48
C ILE A 356 -11.34 -0.84 16.39
N SER A 357 -11.27 0.19 15.53
CA SER A 357 -12.37 1.16 15.38
C SER A 357 -13.60 0.56 14.71
N ASN A 358 -13.41 -0.33 13.74
CA ASN A 358 -14.51 -0.93 12.98
C ASN A 358 -15.21 -2.07 13.75
N GLY A 359 -14.55 -2.70 14.72
CA GLY A 359 -15.13 -3.77 15.54
C GLY A 359 -15.90 -3.30 16.78
N ARG A 360 -16.16 -1.99 16.93
CA ARG A 360 -16.92 -1.39 18.04
C ARG A 360 -18.31 -0.88 17.64
N GLU A 361 -18.73 -1.12 16.40
CA GLU A 361 -20.13 -1.02 15.97
C GLU A 361 -20.85 -2.34 16.24
#